data_AF-A0A2S4HF52-F1
#
_entry.id   AF-A0A2S4HF52-F1
#
_cell.length_a   1.000
_cell.length_b   1.000
_cell.length_c   1.000
_cell.angle_alpha   90.00
_cell.angle_beta   90.00
_cell.angle_gamma   90.00
#
_symmetry.space_group_name_H-M   'P 1'
#
loop_
_entity.id
_entity.type
_entity.pdbx_description
1 polymer ?
#
loop_
_entity_poly.entity_id
_entity_poly.type
_entity_poly.pdbx_seq_one_letter_code
_entity_poly.pdbx_strand_id
1 'polypeptide(L)'
;MIQGRFSNGKRKKIYNADVFSSDLKRYQLETLSNSPSEAYSEMVALAAEEGITLIRLIEIYAGNLSDRQPSDHPVLLHHETTDDKPLLGQQ
;
A
#
# COMPACT_ATOMS: atom_id res chain seq x y z
N MET A 1 5.19 45.19 -2.15
CA MET A 1 5.83 43.96 -1.65
C MET A 1 4.75 43.10 -1.00
N ILE A 2 4.35 42.00 -1.64
CA ILE A 2 3.54 40.96 -0.99
C ILE A 2 4.26 39.66 -1.28
N GLN A 3 5.07 39.23 -0.31
CA GLN A 3 5.77 37.95 -0.35
C GLN A 3 4.76 36.89 0.06
N GLY A 4 4.08 36.30 -0.92
CA GLY A 4 3.18 35.17 -0.69
C GLY A 4 3.98 34.02 -0.07
N ARG A 5 3.71 33.72 1.20
CA ARG A 5 4.12 32.45 1.83
C ARG A 5 3.44 31.34 1.05
N PHE A 6 4.16 30.69 0.14
CA PHE A 6 3.75 29.39 -0.37
C PHE A 6 3.79 28.44 0.82
N SER A 7 2.62 28.07 1.33
CA SER A 7 2.46 26.89 2.16
C SER A 7 3.16 25.76 1.40
N ASN A 8 4.16 25.12 1.99
CA ASN A 8 4.79 23.90 1.48
C ASN A 8 3.75 22.76 1.49
N GLY A 9 2.73 22.86 0.64
CA GLY A 9 1.79 21.78 0.37
C GLY A 9 2.63 20.63 -0.15
N LYS A 10 2.73 19.56 0.62
CA LYS A 10 3.35 18.32 0.17
C LYS A 10 2.66 17.98 -1.15
N ARG A 11 3.40 18.00 -2.26
CA ARG A 11 2.84 17.61 -3.56
C ARG A 11 2.48 16.14 -3.46
N LYS A 12 1.23 15.80 -3.76
CA LYS A 12 0.80 14.40 -3.91
C LYS A 12 1.72 13.71 -4.91
N LYS A 13 2.13 12.50 -4.58
CA LYS A 13 2.94 11.62 -5.42
C LYS A 13 2.12 10.38 -5.77
N ILE A 14 2.43 9.79 -6.91
CA ILE A 14 1.82 8.53 -7.32
C ILE A 14 2.51 7.40 -6.57
N TYR A 15 1.70 6.50 -6.03
CA TYR A 15 2.12 5.24 -5.45
C TYR A 15 1.30 4.12 -6.08
N ASN A 16 1.94 2.99 -6.33
CA ASN A 16 1.25 1.77 -6.74
C ASN A 16 1.45 0.68 -5.67
N ALA A 17 0.56 -0.30 -5.66
CA ALA A 17 0.63 -1.38 -4.69
C ALA A 17 0.22 -2.73 -5.27
N ASP A 18 0.88 -3.79 -4.81
CA ASP A 18 0.37 -5.15 -4.90
C ASP A 18 -0.33 -5.50 -3.58
N VAL A 19 -1.63 -5.74 -3.65
CA VAL A 19 -2.47 -6.18 -2.53
C VAL A 19 -2.74 -7.67 -2.70
N PHE A 20 -2.32 -8.46 -1.72
CA PHE A 20 -2.55 -9.90 -1.68
C PHE A 20 -3.65 -10.21 -0.67
N SER A 21 -4.74 -10.77 -1.16
CA SER A 21 -5.85 -11.21 -0.35
C SER A 21 -5.60 -12.58 0.28
N SER A 22 -6.43 -12.95 1.26
CA SER A 22 -6.34 -14.26 1.92
C SER A 22 -6.66 -15.45 1.01
N ASP A 23 -7.38 -15.24 -0.10
CA ASP A 23 -7.63 -16.26 -1.13
C ASP A 23 -6.51 -16.34 -2.18
N LEU A 24 -5.33 -15.79 -1.88
CA LEU A 24 -4.12 -15.82 -2.72
C LEU A 24 -4.27 -15.08 -4.06
N LYS A 25 -5.24 -14.18 -4.19
CA LYS A 25 -5.34 -13.29 -5.35
C LYS A 25 -4.46 -12.08 -5.15
N ARG A 26 -3.89 -11.59 -6.27
CA ARG A 26 -3.11 -10.36 -6.32
C ARG A 26 -3.91 -9.30 -7.05
N TYR A 27 -4.00 -8.13 -6.45
CA TYR A 27 -4.64 -6.94 -6.99
C TYR A 27 -3.61 -5.84 -7.11
N GLN A 28 -3.61 -5.14 -8.24
CA GLN A 28 -2.69 -4.03 -8.48
C GLN A 28 -3.47 -2.73 -8.45
N LEU A 29 -3.11 -1.85 -7.54
CA LEU A 29 -3.81 -0.59 -7.29
C LEU A 29 -2.84 0.59 -7.44
N GLU A 30 -3.38 1.77 -7.73
CA GLU A 30 -2.62 3.02 -7.86
C GLU A 30 -3.38 4.16 -7.17
N THR A 31 -2.66 5.05 -6.50
CA THR A 31 -3.25 6.21 -5.80
C THR A 31 -2.31 7.43 -5.76
N LEU A 32 -2.88 8.59 -5.45
CA LEU A 32 -2.20 9.88 -5.28
C LEU A 32 -2.21 10.32 -3.81
N SER A 33 -1.08 10.16 -3.12
CA SER A 33 -0.97 10.44 -1.68
C SER A 33 0.24 11.31 -1.34
N ASN A 34 0.26 11.92 -0.15
CA ASN A 34 1.38 12.76 0.27
C ASN A 34 2.54 11.94 0.89
N SER A 35 2.29 10.68 1.25
CA SER A 35 3.27 9.78 1.87
C SER A 35 2.92 8.30 1.65
N PRO A 36 3.89 7.37 1.80
CA PRO A 36 3.60 5.94 1.73
C PRO A 36 2.56 5.45 2.74
N SER A 37 2.52 6.01 3.95
CA SER A 37 1.55 5.63 4.98
C SER A 37 0.12 6.09 4.65
N GLU A 38 -0.01 7.25 4.02
CA GLU A 38 -1.29 7.72 3.49
C GLU A 38 -1.72 6.86 2.29
N ALA A 39 -0.78 6.51 1.41
CA ALA A 39 -1.03 5.58 0.31
C ALA A 39 -1.52 4.23 0.82
N TYR A 40 -0.92 3.68 1.89
CA TYR A 40 -1.42 2.46 2.53
C TYR A 40 -2.89 2.57 2.94
N SER A 41 -3.26 3.66 3.62
CA SER A 41 -4.64 3.87 4.07
C SER A 41 -5.61 3.99 2.90
N GLU A 42 -5.21 4.69 1.83
CA GLU A 42 -5.98 4.81 0.59
C GLU A 42 -6.10 3.46 -0.14
N MET A 43 -5.02 2.65 -0.21
CA MET A 43 -5.05 1.33 -0.83
C MET A 43 -5.95 0.34 -0.07
N VAL A 44 -5.95 0.39 1.27
CA VAL A 44 -6.87 -0.43 2.08
C VAL A 44 -8.33 -0.04 1.80
N ALA A 45 -8.61 1.27 1.69
CA ALA A 45 -9.96 1.74 1.35
C ALA A 45 -10.37 1.29 -0.06
N LEU A 46 -9.51 1.46 -1.06
CA LEU A 46 -9.75 0.99 -2.43
C LEU A 46 -9.96 -0.53 -2.50
N ALA A 47 -9.14 -1.30 -1.78
CA ALA A 47 -9.28 -2.75 -1.72
C ALA A 47 -10.65 -3.14 -1.11
N ALA A 48 -11.09 -2.45 -0.06
CA ALA A 48 -12.40 -2.68 0.54
C ALA A 48 -13.56 -2.33 -0.41
N GLU A 49 -13.44 -1.25 -1.19
CA GLU A 49 -14.42 -0.88 -2.24
C GLU A 49 -14.53 -1.95 -3.34
N GLU A 50 -13.42 -2.60 -3.67
CA GLU A 50 -13.35 -3.75 -4.59
C GLU A 50 -13.80 -5.08 -3.95
N GLY A 51 -14.27 -5.06 -2.70
CA GLY A 51 -14.76 -6.23 -1.96
C GLY A 51 -13.67 -7.11 -1.36
N ILE A 52 -12.41 -6.64 -1.34
CA ILE A 52 -11.28 -7.34 -0.74
C ILE A 52 -11.26 -7.05 0.76
N THR A 53 -11.88 -7.93 1.54
CA THR A 53 -12.10 -7.74 2.98
C THR A 53 -11.00 -8.32 3.88
N LEU A 54 -10.20 -9.25 3.36
CA LEU A 54 -9.12 -9.92 4.10
C LEU A 54 -7.80 -9.79 3.34
N ILE A 55 -6.97 -8.82 3.75
CA ILE A 55 -5.70 -8.50 3.12
C ILE A 55 -4.56 -9.11 3.94
N ARG A 56 -3.81 -10.05 3.35
CA ARG A 56 -2.64 -10.64 4.01
C ARG A 56 -1.41 -9.75 3.93
N LEU A 57 -1.23 -9.12 2.77
CA LEU A 57 -0.02 -8.39 2.44
C LEU A 57 -0.35 -7.22 1.52
N ILE A 58 0.26 -6.07 1.81
CA ILE A 58 0.31 -4.92 0.90
C ILE A 58 1.76 -4.51 0.73
N GLU A 59 2.21 -4.48 -0.52
CA GLU A 59 3.51 -3.96 -0.95
C GLU A 59 3.28 -2.66 -1.71
N ILE A 60 3.82 -1.53 -1.23
CA ILE A 60 3.64 -0.22 -1.84
C ILE A 60 4.96 0.24 -2.47
N TYR A 61 4.89 0.74 -3.69
CA TYR A 61 6.00 1.24 -4.49
C TYR A 61 5.76 2.71 -4.85
N ALA A 62 6.84 3.47 -5.05
CA ALA A 62 6.74 4.84 -5.53
C ALA A 62 6.66 4.87 -7.07
N GLY A 63 5.87 5.79 -7.61
CA GLY A 63 5.70 5.97 -9.06
C GLY A 63 4.53 5.18 -9.63
N ASN A 64 4.38 5.27 -10.95
CA ASN A 64 3.27 4.62 -11.68
C ASN A 64 3.44 3.11 -11.73
N LEU A 65 2.33 2.39 -11.76
CA LEU A 65 2.32 0.95 -11.96
C LEU A 65 2.89 0.56 -13.33
N SER A 66 2.66 1.37 -14.37
CA SER A 66 3.13 1.12 -15.74
C SER A 66 4.65 1.10 -15.88
N ASP A 67 5.33 1.86 -15.02
CA ASP A 67 6.78 2.06 -15.09
C ASP A 67 7.54 1.10 -14.16
N ARG A 68 6.80 0.38 -13.30
CA ARG A 68 7.35 -0.50 -12.27
C ARG A 68 8.13 -1.65 -12.88
N GLN A 69 9.37 -1.79 -12.45
CA GLN A 69 10.23 -2.89 -12.84
C GLN A 69 10.11 -4.06 -11.87
N PRO A 70 10.31 -5.32 -12.32
CA PRO A 70 10.33 -6.47 -11.43
C PRO A 70 11.40 -6.40 -10.32
N SER A 71 12.45 -5.62 -10.53
CA SER A 71 13.54 -5.39 -9.56
C SER A 71 13.24 -4.29 -8.54
N ASP A 72 12.13 -3.57 -8.67
CA ASP A 72 11.80 -2.49 -7.75
C ASP A 72 11.45 -3.04 -6.37
N HIS A 73 11.86 -2.31 -5.33
CA HIS A 73 11.62 -2.66 -3.94
C HIS A 73 10.50 -1.80 -3.36
N PRO A 74 9.64 -2.37 -2.49
CA PRO A 74 8.57 -1.62 -1.87
C PRO A 74 9.13 -0.52 -0.94
N VAL A 75 8.54 0.67 -1.02
CA VAL A 75 8.78 1.78 -0.08
C VAL A 75 8.04 1.58 1.24
N LEU A 76 7.00 0.76 1.24
CA LEU A 76 6.30 0.32 2.45
C LEU A 76 5.82 -1.12 2.24
N LEU A 77 6.06 -1.95 3.23
CA LEU A 77 5.66 -3.35 3.26
C LEU A 77 4.85 -3.58 4.53
N HIS A 78 3.60 -4.03 4.39
CA HIS A 78 2.76 -4.38 5.52
C HIS A 78 2.22 -5.80 5.37
N HIS A 79 2.50 -6.63 6.37
CA HIS A 79 1.94 -7.96 6.50
C HIS A 79 0.99 -7.95 7.69
N GLU A 80 -0.24 -8.42 7.50
CA GLU A 80 -1.03 -8.84 8.65
C GLU A 80 -0.34 -10.05 9.26
N THR A 81 0.02 -9.98 10.53
CA THR A 81 0.34 -11.17 11.31
C THR A 81 -0.92 -12.03 11.33
N THR A 82 -0.99 -13.01 10.45
CA THR A 82 -1.92 -14.11 10.61
C THR A 82 -1.67 -14.69 11.99
N ASP A 83 -2.67 -14.61 12.87
CA ASP A 83 -2.73 -15.27 14.18
C ASP A 83 -2.74 -16.81 14.03
N ASP A 84 -1.90 -17.36 13.16
CA ASP A 84 -1.39 -18.69 13.36
C ASP A 84 -0.48 -18.62 14.58
N LYS A 85 -1.09 -18.72 15.77
CA LYS A 85 -0.38 -19.30 16.91
C LYS A 85 0.35 -20.51 16.34
N PRO A 86 1.69 -20.61 16.46
CA PRO A 86 2.32 -21.87 16.18
C PRO A 86 1.59 -22.89 17.05
N LEU A 87 0.90 -23.85 16.43
CA LEU A 87 0.57 -25.12 17.04
C LEU A 87 1.91 -25.84 17.28
N LEU A 88 2.77 -25.24 18.12
CA LEU A 88 3.88 -25.95 18.73
C LEU A 88 3.19 -26.94 19.66
N GLY A 89 3.30 -28.20 19.26
CA GLY A 89 2.48 -29.29 19.73
C GLY A 89 2.38 -29.36 21.24
N GLN A 90 1.20 -29.80 21.67
CA GLN A 90 1.15 -30.75 22.76
C GLN A 90 2.12 -31.89 22.44
N GLN A 91 3.25 -31.96 23.13
CA GLN A 91 3.91 -33.19 23.59
C GLN A 91 4.75 -32.87 24.83
#